data_AF-A0A539DTZ4-F1
#
_entry.id   AF-A0A539DTZ4-F1
#
_cell.length_a   1.000
_cell.length_b   1.000
_cell.length_c   1.000
_cell.angle_alpha   90.00
_cell.angle_beta   90.00
_cell.angle_gamma   90.00
#
_symmetry.space_group_name_H-M   'P 1'
#
loop_
_entity.id
_entity.type
_entity.pdbx_description
1 polymer ?
#
loop_
_entity_poly.entity_id
_entity_poly.type
_entity_poly.pdbx_seq_one_letter_code
_entity_poly.pdbx_strand_id
1 'polypeptide(L)'
;MLLAVASCGATESIALDDPPVPVSSEVPFEVAVTAATDAGWKVDVNSASTSELEEAFEAAGVANARRWAREVDEYRPYPKDPDFAKLRQELGKYNIAPEVLEAIISTLEF
;
A
#
# COMPACT_ATOMS: atom_id res chain seq x y z
N MET A 1 -24.89 -31.66 33.90
CA MET A 1 -25.80 -30.50 33.98
C MET A 1 -25.22 -29.55 35.02
N LEU A 2 -24.88 -28.34 34.56
CA LEU A 2 -24.54 -27.10 35.27
C LEU A 2 -23.36 -27.03 36.27
N LEU A 3 -22.40 -26.18 35.87
CA LEU A 3 -21.51 -25.32 36.67
C LEU A 3 -22.28 -24.38 37.62
N ALA A 4 -21.66 -23.99 38.74
CA ALA A 4 -21.34 -22.59 39.09
C ALA A 4 -20.78 -22.54 40.54
N VAL A 5 -19.48 -22.32 40.73
CA VAL A 5 -18.73 -21.04 40.80
C VAL A 5 -18.86 -20.32 42.14
N ALA A 6 -17.68 -20.09 42.70
CA ALA A 6 -17.41 -19.65 44.04
C ALA A 6 -17.22 -18.13 44.13
N SER A 7 -17.43 -17.69 45.37
CA SER A 7 -16.75 -16.62 46.08
C SER A 7 -17.01 -15.17 45.69
N CYS A 8 -17.59 -14.52 46.70
CA CYS A 8 -17.75 -13.11 46.93
C CYS A 8 -16.48 -12.51 47.57
N GLY A 9 -16.26 -11.22 47.36
CA GLY A 9 -15.45 -10.33 48.21
C GLY A 9 -13.93 -10.41 48.01
N ALA A 10 -13.14 -9.38 48.26
CA ALA A 10 -13.42 -8.04 48.76
C ALA A 10 -12.17 -7.16 48.51
N THR A 11 -12.44 -5.92 48.10
CA THR A 11 -11.77 -4.63 48.41
C THR A 11 -10.26 -4.46 48.65
N GLU A 12 -9.75 -3.46 47.92
CA GLU A 12 -8.86 -2.35 48.34
C GLU A 12 -7.37 -2.62 48.62
N SER A 13 -6.50 -2.02 47.81
CA SER A 13 -5.73 -0.83 48.22
C SER A 13 -4.82 -0.34 47.08
N ILE A 14 -4.93 0.95 46.79
CA ILE A 14 -3.99 1.71 45.96
C ILE A 14 -2.69 1.88 46.73
N ALA A 15 -1.58 1.41 46.15
CA ALA A 15 -0.24 1.88 46.45
C ALA A 15 0.67 1.61 45.24
N LEU A 16 1.25 2.68 44.73
CA LEU A 16 2.62 2.79 44.21
C LEU A 16 3.01 1.80 43.11
N ASP A 17 2.94 2.24 41.86
CA ASP A 17 4.12 2.35 40.99
C ASP A 17 3.63 2.95 39.67
N ASP A 18 4.23 4.05 39.24
CA ASP A 18 4.11 4.51 37.85
C ASP A 18 5.23 3.78 37.08
N PRO A 19 4.95 2.67 36.36
CA PRO A 19 5.92 2.14 35.43
C PRO A 19 5.99 3.10 34.24
N PRO A 20 7.20 3.43 33.75
CA PRO A 20 7.34 4.29 32.59
C PRO A 20 6.56 3.70 31.41
N VAL A 21 5.73 4.53 30.79
CA VAL A 21 5.11 4.23 29.49
C VAL A 21 6.19 3.64 28.56
N PRO A 22 6.00 2.44 27.99
CA PRO A 22 6.85 2.02 26.90
C PRO A 22 6.56 2.96 25.74
N VAL A 23 7.48 3.91 25.53
CA VAL A 23 7.55 4.69 24.31
C VAL A 23 7.44 3.74 23.13
N SER A 24 6.44 4.02 22.32
CA SER A 24 6.15 3.37 21.05
C SER A 24 7.45 3.18 20.28
N SER A 25 7.86 1.92 20.13
CA SER A 25 8.95 1.55 19.23
C SER A 25 8.50 1.88 17.82
N GLU A 26 8.92 3.05 17.31
CA GLU A 26 8.99 3.29 15.87
C GLU A 26 9.90 2.21 15.29
N VAL A 27 9.28 1.22 14.66
CA VAL A 27 9.96 0.35 13.72
C VAL A 27 10.37 1.22 12.54
N PRO A 28 11.67 1.39 12.24
CA PRO A 28 12.06 1.99 10.98
C PRO A 28 11.60 1.03 9.88
N PHE A 29 10.59 1.43 9.12
CA PHE A 29 10.36 0.85 7.80
C PHE A 29 11.50 1.34 6.91
N GLU A 30 12.62 0.63 6.96
CA GLU A 30 13.63 0.74 5.91
C GLU A 30 13.02 0.12 4.66
N VAL A 31 12.47 0.98 3.81
CA VAL A 31 12.04 0.59 2.47
C VAL A 31 13.32 0.26 1.71
N ALA A 32 13.69 -1.01 1.70
CA ALA A 32 14.70 -1.52 0.80
C ALA A 32 14.17 -1.29 -0.63
N VAL A 33 14.67 -0.23 -1.27
CA VAL A 33 14.57 -0.07 -2.72
C VAL A 33 15.38 -1.21 -3.32
N THR A 34 14.71 -2.31 -3.64
CA THR A 34 15.19 -3.20 -4.70
C THR A 34 15.18 -2.38 -5.97
N ALA A 35 16.38 -2.11 -6.50
CA ALA A 35 16.55 -1.40 -7.76
C ALA A 35 15.65 -2.02 -8.84
N ALA A 36 14.89 -1.16 -9.52
CA ALA A 36 14.02 -1.53 -10.63
C ALA A 36 14.80 -2.43 -11.60
N THR A 37 14.42 -3.71 -11.62
CA THR A 37 14.96 -4.68 -12.57
C THR A 37 14.17 -4.50 -13.85
N ASP A 38 14.87 -4.55 -14.99
CA ASP A 38 14.40 -4.38 -16.36
C ASP A 38 12.88 -4.60 -16.53
N ALA A 39 12.16 -3.55 -16.92
CA ALA A 39 10.71 -3.50 -17.02
C ALA A 39 10.19 -4.63 -17.93
N GLY A 40 9.84 -5.75 -17.31
CA GLY A 40 9.26 -6.89 -17.98
C GLY A 40 7.89 -6.50 -18.50
N TRP A 41 7.80 -6.36 -19.83
CA TRP A 41 6.61 -6.13 -20.67
C TRP A 41 5.66 -4.99 -20.25
N LYS A 42 5.08 -4.32 -21.26
CA LYS A 42 4.11 -3.25 -21.04
C LYS A 42 2.70 -3.81 -21.07
N VAL A 43 1.80 -3.15 -20.35
CA VAL A 43 0.37 -3.46 -20.32
C VAL A 43 -0.44 -2.25 -20.73
N ASP A 44 -1.51 -2.49 -21.48
CA ASP A 44 -2.42 -1.43 -21.91
C ASP A 44 -3.15 -0.83 -20.70
N VAL A 45 -2.98 0.49 -20.51
CA VAL A 45 -3.53 1.20 -19.35
C VAL A 45 -5.05 1.21 -19.32
N ASN A 46 -5.73 1.02 -20.45
CA ASN A 46 -7.19 1.11 -20.58
C ASN A 46 -7.89 -0.26 -20.67
N SER A 47 -7.20 -1.32 -21.12
CA SER A 47 -7.80 -2.63 -21.33
C SER A 47 -7.26 -3.75 -20.45
N ALA A 48 -6.05 -3.61 -19.88
CA ALA A 48 -5.49 -4.64 -19.02
C ALA A 48 -6.38 -4.87 -17.78
N SER A 49 -6.57 -6.11 -17.37
CA SER A 49 -7.27 -6.43 -16.13
C SER A 49 -6.54 -5.84 -14.92
N THR A 50 -7.23 -5.61 -13.81
CA THR A 50 -6.58 -5.16 -12.55
C THR A 50 -5.47 -6.12 -12.10
N SER A 51 -5.65 -7.43 -12.32
CA SER A 51 -4.62 -8.45 -12.03
C SER A 51 -3.38 -8.30 -12.94
N GLU A 52 -3.58 -8.01 -14.22
CA GLU A 52 -2.48 -7.79 -15.17
C GLU A 52 -1.69 -6.52 -14.83
N LEU A 53 -2.38 -5.46 -14.40
CA LEU A 53 -1.73 -4.26 -13.87
C LEU A 53 -0.92 -4.56 -12.60
N GLU A 54 -1.50 -5.32 -11.66
CA GLU A 54 -0.84 -5.70 -10.41
C GLU A 54 0.44 -6.50 -10.68
N GLU A 55 0.38 -7.52 -11.53
CA GLU A 55 1.53 -8.34 -11.90
C GLU A 55 2.64 -7.53 -12.59
N ALA A 56 2.28 -6.61 -13.49
CA ALA A 56 3.25 -5.72 -14.14
C ALA A 56 3.92 -4.77 -13.12
N PHE A 57 3.15 -4.22 -12.19
CA PHE A 57 3.66 -3.34 -11.14
C PHE A 57 4.56 -4.10 -10.15
N GLU A 58 4.20 -5.32 -9.76
CA GLU A 58 5.05 -6.19 -8.94
C GLU A 58 6.36 -6.54 -9.65
N ALA A 59 6.31 -6.88 -10.93
CA ALA A 59 7.48 -7.17 -11.75
C ALA A 59 8.43 -5.96 -11.85
N ALA A 60 7.89 -4.74 -11.84
CA ALA A 60 8.65 -3.49 -11.82
C ALA A 60 9.12 -3.06 -10.42
N GLY A 61 8.80 -3.82 -9.36
CA GLY A 61 9.19 -3.49 -7.99
C GLY A 61 8.37 -2.34 -7.35
N VAL A 62 7.17 -2.07 -7.87
CA VAL A 62 6.28 -1.02 -7.36
C VAL A 62 5.76 -1.40 -5.97
N ALA A 63 6.10 -0.62 -4.95
CA ALA A 63 5.54 -0.78 -3.61
C ALA A 63 4.02 -0.55 -3.63
N ASN A 64 3.25 -1.41 -2.97
CA ASN A 64 1.78 -1.42 -2.97
C ASN A 64 1.14 -1.60 -4.37
N ALA A 65 1.76 -2.39 -5.26
CA ALA A 65 1.28 -2.70 -6.61
C ALA A 65 -0.24 -2.92 -6.71
N ARG A 66 -0.80 -3.80 -5.88
CA ARG A 66 -2.24 -4.09 -5.82
C ARG A 66 -3.13 -2.87 -5.54
N ARG A 67 -2.66 -1.93 -4.71
CA ARG A 67 -3.39 -0.68 -4.46
C ARG A 67 -3.37 0.16 -5.73
N TRP A 68 -2.19 0.39 -6.30
CA TRP A 68 -2.05 1.22 -7.49
C TRP A 68 -2.77 0.66 -8.71
N ALA A 69 -2.78 -0.66 -8.90
CA ALA A 69 -3.56 -1.32 -9.95
C ALA A 69 -5.05 -0.99 -9.85
N ARG A 70 -5.62 -0.99 -8.64
CA ARG A 70 -7.00 -0.56 -8.42
C ARG A 70 -7.22 0.92 -8.72
N GLU A 71 -6.32 1.79 -8.27
CA GLU A 71 -6.44 3.23 -8.58
C GLU A 71 -6.36 3.48 -10.09
N VAL A 72 -5.45 2.79 -10.79
CA VAL A 72 -5.32 2.90 -12.24
C VAL A 72 -6.61 2.45 -12.92
N ASP A 73 -7.17 1.31 -12.52
CA ASP A 73 -8.42 0.76 -13.06
C ASP A 73 -9.64 1.66 -12.79
N GLU A 74 -9.78 2.18 -11.57
CA GLU A 74 -10.91 3.01 -11.13
C GLU A 74 -11.08 4.29 -11.96
N TYR A 75 -9.97 4.91 -12.38
CA TYR A 75 -10.00 6.19 -13.11
C TYR A 75 -9.95 6.06 -14.64
N ARG A 76 -10.10 4.85 -15.17
CA ARG A 76 -10.25 4.63 -16.62
C ARG A 76 -11.55 5.27 -17.16
N PRO A 77 -11.59 5.65 -18.45
CA PRO A 77 -10.50 5.58 -19.42
C PRO A 77 -9.55 6.79 -19.36
N TYR A 78 -8.28 6.55 -19.65
CA TYR A 78 -7.26 7.59 -19.83
C TYR A 78 -7.19 8.04 -21.30
N PRO A 79 -7.02 9.34 -21.56
CA PRO A 79 -6.74 9.83 -22.91
C PRO A 79 -5.40 9.29 -23.41
N LYS A 80 -5.29 9.00 -24.71
CA LYS A 80 -4.00 8.70 -25.36
C LYS A 80 -3.11 9.94 -25.30
N ASP A 81 -2.20 9.93 -24.34
CA ASP A 81 -1.30 11.04 -24.02
C ASP A 81 0.08 10.46 -23.68
N PRO A 82 1.14 10.80 -24.44
CA PRO A 82 2.48 10.28 -24.18
C PRO A 82 3.01 10.62 -22.79
N ASP A 83 2.52 11.71 -22.18
CA ASP A 83 2.92 12.17 -20.86
C ASP A 83 2.03 11.60 -19.74
N PHE A 84 1.09 10.70 -20.03
CA PHE A 84 0.19 10.10 -19.03
C PHE A 84 -0.37 11.14 -18.03
N ALA A 85 -0.64 12.38 -18.46
CA ALA A 85 -0.80 13.51 -17.55
C ALA A 85 -2.02 13.34 -16.63
N LYS A 86 -3.09 12.73 -17.17
CA LYS A 86 -4.29 12.39 -16.38
C LYS A 86 -3.98 11.33 -15.32
N LEU A 87 -3.25 10.26 -15.66
CA LEU A 87 -2.87 9.22 -14.71
C LEU A 87 -1.96 9.79 -13.61
N ARG A 88 -0.97 10.62 -13.98
CA ARG A 88 -0.13 11.35 -13.03
C ARG A 88 -0.95 12.22 -12.07
N GLN A 89 -1.95 12.93 -12.59
CA GLN A 89 -2.87 13.73 -11.78
C GLN A 89 -3.68 12.88 -10.79
N GLU A 90 -4.24 11.76 -11.25
CA GLU A 90 -5.08 10.90 -10.40
C GLU A 90 -4.27 10.21 -9.30
N LEU A 91 -3.13 9.60 -9.64
CA LEU A 91 -2.27 8.95 -8.63
C LEU A 91 -1.60 9.97 -7.69
N GLY A 92 -1.29 11.17 -8.19
CA GLY A 92 -0.74 12.27 -7.40
C GLY A 92 -1.60 12.70 -6.22
N LYS A 93 -2.92 12.46 -6.26
CA LYS A 93 -3.85 12.77 -5.14
C LYS A 93 -3.52 11.97 -3.87
N TYR A 94 -2.80 10.86 -4.00
CA TYR A 94 -2.51 9.96 -2.91
C TYR A 94 -1.10 10.10 -2.34
N ASN A 95 -0.38 11.17 -2.67
CA ASN A 95 1.01 11.40 -2.28
C ASN A 95 1.92 10.21 -2.65
N ILE A 96 1.73 9.66 -3.85
CA ILE A 96 2.63 8.65 -4.40
C ILE A 96 4.05 9.22 -4.51
N ALA A 97 5.05 8.42 -4.14
CA ALA A 97 6.43 8.82 -4.30
C ALA A 97 6.80 8.91 -5.79
N PRO A 98 7.56 9.94 -6.25
CA PRO A 98 7.88 10.13 -7.67
C PRO A 98 8.48 8.89 -8.33
N GLU A 99 9.36 8.18 -7.64
CA GLU A 99 9.99 6.95 -8.13
C GLU A 99 9.00 5.81 -8.36
N VAL A 100 7.98 5.69 -7.51
CA VAL A 100 6.91 4.69 -7.64
C VAL A 100 6.00 5.04 -8.81
N LEU A 101 5.69 6.32 -9.00
CA LEU A 101 4.90 6.81 -10.13
C LEU A 101 5.60 6.54 -11.46
N GLU A 102 6.90 6.82 -11.55
CA GLU A 102 7.66 6.57 -12.78
C GLU A 102 7.83 5.06 -13.04
N ALA A 103 7.98 4.24 -12.00
CA ALA A 103 7.98 2.78 -12.14
C ALA A 103 6.65 2.26 -12.72
N ILE A 104 5.50 2.74 -12.20
CA ILE A 104 4.18 2.43 -12.76
C ILE A 104 4.11 2.84 -14.24
N ILE A 105 4.52 4.06 -14.58
CA ILE A 105 4.41 4.57 -15.96
C ILE A 105 5.31 3.79 -16.91
N SER A 106 6.46 3.28 -16.45
CA SER A 106 7.36 2.46 -17.26
C SER A 106 6.74 1.14 -17.74
N THR A 107 5.71 0.63 -17.05
CA THR A 107 5.02 -0.62 -17.39
C THR A 107 3.78 -0.40 -18.25
N LEU A 108 3.42 0.84 -18.61
CA LEU A 108 2.15 1.14 -19.26
C LEU A 108 2.30 1.50 -20.75
N GLU A 109 1.26 1.19 -21.53
CA GLU A 109 1.07 1.61 -22.93
C GLU A 109 -0.42 1.87 -23.28
N PHE A 110 -0.73 2.19 -24.55
CA PHE A 110 -2.05 2.63 -25.06
C PHE A 110 -2.48 1.92 -26.35
#